data_AF-A0A4P5YPC7-F1
#
_entry.id   AF-A0A4P5YPC7-F1
#
_cell.length_a   1.000
_cell.length_b   1.000
_cell.length_c   1.000
_cell.angle_alpha   90.00
_cell.angle_beta   90.00
_cell.angle_gamma   90.00
#
_symmetry.space_group_name_H-M   'P 1'
#
loop_
_entity.id
_entity.type
_entity.pdbx_description
1 polymer ?
#
loop_
_entity_poly.entity_id
_entity_poly.type
_entity_poly.pdbx_seq_one_letter_code
_entity_poly.pdbx_strand_id
1 'polypeptide(L)' 'MTATDQENARRWMQAWRTAGPLLEQVRAEEIRATDTVKAMEMLDELFTHAALSQPPRESSGLIEQQTIFSRAR' A
#
# COMPACT_ATOMS: atom_id res chain seq x y z
N MET A 1 29.99 -5.75 -3.09
CA MET A 1 29.38 -4.83 -2.12
C MET A 1 30.50 -4.15 -1.35
N THR A 2 30.60 -2.82 -1.43
CA THR A 2 31.73 -2.07 -0.85
C THR A 2 31.60 -1.95 0.67
N ALA A 3 32.69 -1.61 1.36
CA ALA A 3 32.65 -1.37 2.81
C ALA A 3 31.69 -0.22 3.18
N THR A 4 31.60 0.79 2.32
CA THR A 4 30.65 1.91 2.46
C THR A 4 29.20 1.45 2.35
N ASP A 5 28.89 0.55 1.41
CA ASP A 5 27.54 -0.01 1.27
C ASP A 5 27.12 -0.79 2.52
N GLN A 6 28.04 -1.56 3.10
CA GLN A 6 27.79 -2.30 4.34
C GLN A 6 27.54 -1.38 5.52
N GLU A 7 28.29 -0.29 5.64
CA GLU A 7 28.11 0.66 6.73
C GLU A 7 26.79 1.43 6.61
N ASN A 8 26.44 1.85 5.40
CA ASN A 8 25.14 2.46 5.13
C ASN A 8 23.99 1.49 5.47
N ALA A 9 24.11 0.21 5.11
CA ALA A 9 23.11 -0.80 5.46
C ALA A 9 22.97 -0.96 6.99
N ARG A 10 24.06 -0.97 7.75
CA ARG A 10 24.02 -1.03 9.23
C ARG A 10 23.35 0.20 9.84
N ARG A 11 23.66 1.40 9.33
CA ARG A 11 23.04 2.65 9.80
C ARG A 11 21.53 2.65 9.54
N TRP A 12 21.09 2.23 8.36
CA TRP A 12 19.66 2.09 8.05
C TRP A 12 18.98 1.04 8.93
N MET A 13 19.63 -0.11 9.14
CA MET A 13 19.08 -1.15 10.00
C MET A 13 18.89 -0.66 11.45
N GLN A 14 19.85 0.11 11.98
CA GLN A 14 19.70 0.72 13.30
C GLN A 14 18.63 1.81 13.35
N ALA A 15 18.55 2.66 12.32
CA ALA A 15 17.48 3.64 12.21
C ALA A 15 16.10 2.96 12.25
N TRP A 16 15.92 1.87 11.50
CA TRP A 16 14.67 1.11 11.49
C TRP A 16 14.38 0.38 12.80
N ARG A 17 15.39 -0.13 13.50
CA ARG A 17 15.19 -0.74 14.84
C ARG A 17 14.61 0.23 15.85
N THR A 18 15.00 1.49 15.77
CA THR A 18 14.49 2.54 16.66
C THR A 18 13.18 3.14 16.16
N ALA A 19 13.09 3.45 14.86
CA ALA A 19 11.93 4.10 14.28
C ALA A 19 10.71 3.17 14.17
N GLY A 20 10.92 1.87 13.92
CA GLY A 20 9.83 0.91 13.72
C GLY A 20 8.82 0.88 14.88
N PRO A 21 9.25 0.67 16.13
CA PRO A 21 8.34 0.70 17.28
C PRO A 21 7.62 2.05 17.46
N LEU A 22 8.29 3.16 17.20
CA LEU A 22 7.69 4.50 17.29
C LEU A 22 6.63 4.71 16.20
N LEU A 23 6.90 4.26 14.98
CA LEU A 23 5.94 4.31 13.88
C LEU A 23 4.71 3.45 14.15
N GLU A 24 4.87 2.28 14.78
CA GLU A 24 3.71 1.47 15.18
C GLU A 24 2.87 2.14 16.28
N GLN A 25 3.50 2.87 17.21
CA GLN A 25 2.77 3.68 18.19
C GLN A 25 1.96 4.78 17.49
N VAL A 26 2.60 5.55 16.60
CA VAL A 26 1.94 6.60 15.80
C VAL A 26 0.78 6.00 15.00
N ARG A 27 1.02 4.91 14.28
CA ARG A 27 -0.01 4.21 13.50
C ARG A 27 -1.20 3.81 14.37
N ALA A 28 -0.95 3.24 15.55
CA ALA A 28 -2.02 2.81 16.45
C ALA A 28 -2.82 4.00 17.00
N GLU A 29 -2.15 5.12 17.28
CA GLU A 29 -2.79 6.37 17.71
C GLU A 29 -3.63 6.99 16.59
N GLU A 30 -3.08 7.08 15.37
CA GLU A 30 -3.79 7.59 14.20
C GLU A 30 -5.03 6.75 13.89
N ILE A 31 -4.92 5.42 13.91
CA ILE A 31 -6.08 4.53 13.69
C ILE A 31 -7.18 4.80 14.74
N ARG A 32 -6.80 4.96 16.02
CA ARG A 32 -7.77 5.25 17.09
C ARG A 32 -8.39 6.64 16.97
N ALA A 33 -7.61 7.62 16.51
CA ALA A 33 -8.05 9.00 16.35
C ALA A 33 -8.79 9.26 15.03
N THR A 34 -8.74 8.31 14.09
CA THR A 34 -9.38 8.43 12.78
C THR A 34 -10.90 8.45 12.94
N ASP A 35 -11.52 9.50 12.43
CA ASP A 35 -12.97 9.54 12.23
C ASP A 35 -13.34 8.71 10.99
N THR A 36 -13.54 7.41 11.22
CA THR A 36 -13.86 6.45 10.15
C THR A 36 -15.14 6.82 9.42
N VAL A 37 -16.13 7.39 10.11
CA VAL A 37 -17.41 7.77 9.49
C VAL A 37 -17.19 8.87 8.48
N LYS A 38 -16.50 9.94 8.89
CA LYS A 38 -16.15 11.04 7.98
C LYS A 38 -15.27 10.58 6.81
N ALA A 39 -14.33 9.67 7.06
CA ALA A 39 -13.50 9.12 5.99
C ALA A 39 -14.34 8.30 4.98
N MET A 40 -15.33 7.54 5.44
CA MET A 40 -16.26 6.82 4.57
C MET A 40 -17.12 7.78 3.76
N GLU A 41 -17.64 8.86 4.35
CA GLU A 41 -18.40 9.88 3.63
C GLU A 41 -17.56 10.57 2.55
N MET A 42 -16.28 10.86 2.81
CA MET A 42 -15.37 11.44 1.83
C MET A 42 -15.05 10.50 0.66
N LEU A 43 -15.14 9.20 0.89
CA LEU A 43 -14.89 8.16 -0.11
C LEU A 43 -16.19 7.64 -0.73
N ASP A 44 -17.34 8.13 -0.27
CA ASP A 44 -18.62 7.78 -0.85
C ASP A 44 -18.65 8.22 -2.32
N GLU A 45 -19.38 7.45 -3.13
CA GLU A 45 -19.45 7.60 -4.57
C GLU A 45 -18.13 7.44 -5.35
N LEU A 46 -16.97 7.33 -4.72
CA LEU A 46 -15.69 7.23 -5.42
C LEU A 46 -15.65 6.01 -6.36
N PHE A 47 -16.22 4.88 -5.92
CA PHE A 47 -16.38 3.69 -6.75
C PHE A 47 -17.33 3.92 -7.92
N THR A 48 -18.48 4.55 -7.66
CA THR A 48 -19.47 4.89 -8.69
C THR A 48 -18.86 5.83 -9.74
N HIS A 49 -18.16 6.87 -9.29
CA HIS A 49 -17.44 7.78 -10.15
C HIS A 49 -16.40 7.03 -11.00
N ALA A 50 -15.57 6.18 -10.40
CA ALA A 50 -14.57 5.40 -11.12
C ALA A 50 -15.22 4.47 -12.16
N ALA A 51 -16.35 3.83 -11.84
CA ALA A 51 -17.08 2.98 -12.79
C ALA A 51 -17.64 3.78 -13.98
N LEU A 52 -18.03 5.04 -13.77
CA LEU A 52 -18.58 5.90 -14.82
C LEU A 52 -17.50 6.63 -15.63
N SER A 53 -16.35 6.93 -15.04
CA SER A 53 -15.30 7.75 -15.66
C SER A 53 -14.16 6.95 -16.27
N GLN A 54 -13.96 5.69 -15.88
CA GLN A 54 -12.94 4.84 -16.47
C GLN A 54 -13.34 4.39 -17.88
N PRO A 55 -12.41 4.46 -18.86
CA PRO A 55 -12.65 3.85 -20.17
C PRO A 55 -12.81 2.32 -20.02
N PRO A 56 -13.56 1.67 -20.92
CA PRO A 56 -13.66 0.22 -20.94
C PRO A 56 -12.27 -0.41 -21.05
N ARG A 57 -11.97 -1.41 -20.22
CA ARG A 57 -10.72 -2.18 -20.37
C ARG A 57 -10.83 -3.07 -21.61
N GLU A 58 -9.73 -3.15 -22.36
CA GLU A 58 -9.62 -4.03 -23.55
C GLU A 58 -9.61 -5.52 -23.19
N SER A 59 -9.38 -5.84 -21.92
CA SER A 59 -9.35 -7.20 -21.39
C SER A 59 -10.32 -7.37 -20.22
N SER A 60 -10.79 -8.59 -20.05
CA SER A 60 -11.65 -8.98 -18.93
C SER A 60 -10.83 -9.56 -17.78
N GLY A 61 -11.45 -9.62 -16.59
CA GLY A 61 -10.85 -10.29 -15.44
C GLY A 61 -10.50 -11.76 -15.71
N LEU A 62 -11.19 -12.42 -16.64
CA LEU A 62 -10.87 -13.80 -17.05
C LEU A 62 -9.54 -13.90 -17.79
N ILE A 63 -9.21 -12.93 -18.66
CA ILE A 63 -7.92 -12.89 -19.37
C ILE A 63 -6.79 -12.55 -18.39
N GLU A 64 -7.05 -11.63 -17.46
CA GLU A 64 -6.10 -11.25 -16.41
C GLU A 64 -5.78 -12.44 -15.50
N GLN A 65 -6.80 -13.21 -15.09
CA GLN A 65 -6.65 -14.43 -14.31
C GLN A 65 -5.82 -15.51 -15.05
N GLN A 66 -6.07 -15.72 -16.35
CA GLN A 66 -5.30 -16.67 -17.16
C GLN A 66 -3.83 -16.27 -17.25
N THR A 67 -3.54 -14.98 -17.37
CA THR A 67 -2.17 -14.44 -17.40
C THR A 67 -1.46 -14.65 -16.07
N ILE A 68 -2.16 -14.53 -14.94
CA ILE A 68 -1.59 -14.81 -13.62
C ILE A 68 -1.27 -16.30 -13.48
N PHE A 69 -2.20 -17.17 -13.88
CA PHE A 69 -2.02 -18.62 -13.76
C PHE A 69 -0.95 -19.19 -14.68
N SER A 70 -0.72 -18.58 -15.85
CA SER A 70 0.39 -18.99 -16.72
C SER A 70 1.76 -18.67 -16.13
N ARG A 71 1.86 -17.62 -15.30
CA ARG A 71 3.11 -17.21 -14.61
C ARG A 71 3.41 -18.05 -13.36
N ALA A 72 2.42 -18.76 -12.82
CA ALA A 72 2.57 -19.63 -11.67
C ALA A 72 2.92 -21.09 -12.03
N ARG A 73 3.15 -21.37 -13.32
CA ARG A 73 3.65 -22.66 -13.82
C ARG A 73 5.17 -22.67 -13.95
#